data_AF-A0AA40CQZ6-F1
#
_entry.id   AF-A0AA40CQZ6-F1
#
_cell.length_a   1.000
_cell.length_b   1.000
_cell.length_c   1.000
_cell.angle_alpha   90.00
_cell.angle_beta   90.00
_cell.angle_gamma   90.00
#
_symmetry.space_group_name_H-M   'P 1'
#
loop_
_entity.id
_entity.type
_entity.pdbx_description
1 polymer ?
#
loop_
_entity_poly.entity_id
_entity_poly.type
_entity_poly.pdbx_seq_one_letter_code
_entity_poly.pdbx_strand_id
1 'polypeptide(L)'
;MLVNLHQLAKSLAPGTDASDSSRRLVCRVPECNGKAFPRQADLDRHTRMLHDAPKTYACDYLKCSRSVNGTPFNRQDHFRDHLRDQHKEDLLRRSVRPDADWWNSRSNRAVSNGWWRCSRCLMKRVVIDVDGYSCPGCGNTLELERQKYREKLGSLRS
;
A
#
# COMPACT_ATOMS: atom_id res chain seq x y z
N MET A 1 -8.85 -22.29 24.62
CA MET A 1 -8.05 -21.07 24.87
C MET A 1 -8.15 -20.17 23.65
N LEU A 2 -9.08 -19.21 23.65
CA LEU A 2 -9.18 -18.15 22.64
C LEU A 2 -9.72 -16.91 23.37
N VAL A 3 -8.85 -15.96 23.70
CA VAL A 3 -9.28 -14.65 24.21
C VAL A 3 -9.36 -13.68 23.06
N ASN A 4 -10.60 -13.39 22.68
CA ASN A 4 -11.00 -12.31 21.79
C ASN A 4 -10.98 -11.02 22.63
N LEU A 5 -10.12 -10.06 22.30
CA LEU A 5 -10.12 -8.73 22.92
C LEU A 5 -10.44 -7.67 21.88
N HIS A 6 -11.74 -7.56 21.56
CA HIS A 6 -12.34 -6.38 20.94
C HIS A 6 -13.65 -6.04 21.66
N GLN A 7 -13.58 -5.00 22.50
CA GLN A 7 -14.63 -4.20 23.17
C GLN A 7 -14.00 -3.75 24.50
N LEU A 8 -14.11 -2.53 25.04
CA LEU A 8 -15.01 -1.39 24.86
C LEU A 8 -14.42 -0.25 25.69
N ALA A 9 -14.55 1.00 25.24
CA ALA A 9 -14.97 2.11 26.11
C ALA A 9 -15.39 3.30 25.23
N LYS A 10 -16.66 3.67 25.37
CA LYS A 10 -17.35 4.80 24.75
C LYS A 10 -17.39 5.97 25.76
N SER A 11 -17.19 7.18 25.24
CA SER A 11 -17.77 8.47 25.68
C SER A 11 -17.16 9.21 26.89
N LEU A 12 -16.77 10.49 26.65
CA LEU A 12 -17.01 11.67 27.50
C LEU A 12 -16.82 12.97 26.68
N ALA A 13 -17.53 14.03 27.10
CA ALA A 13 -18.00 15.27 26.45
C ALA A 13 -16.95 16.28 25.86
N PRO A 14 -17.40 17.33 25.12
CA PRO A 14 -16.53 18.34 24.50
C PRO A 14 -16.19 19.47 25.50
N GLY A 15 -14.93 19.88 25.55
CA GLY A 15 -14.49 20.96 26.43
C GLY A 15 -13.08 21.46 26.13
N THR A 16 -13.04 22.71 25.67
CA THR A 16 -12.05 23.77 25.90
C THR A 16 -10.61 23.65 25.37
N ASP A 17 -10.23 24.74 24.72
CA ASP A 17 -8.95 25.07 24.09
C ASP A 17 -7.70 25.04 25.01
N ALA A 18 -6.57 24.97 24.30
CA ALA A 18 -5.23 25.44 24.64
C ALA A 18 -4.28 24.52 25.46
N SER A 19 -3.24 24.08 24.74
CA SER A 19 -1.88 23.78 25.20
C SER A 19 -1.69 22.62 26.18
N ASP A 20 -1.39 21.41 25.68
CA ASP A 20 -0.78 20.37 26.53
C ASP A 20 0.25 19.50 25.79
N SER A 21 1.32 19.21 26.51
CA SER A 21 2.57 18.66 26.03
C SER A 21 2.42 17.20 25.60
N SER A 22 2.62 16.96 24.29
CA SER A 22 3.06 15.72 23.64
C SER A 22 3.10 14.47 24.55
N ARG A 23 1.94 13.81 24.75
CA ARG A 23 1.92 12.44 25.26
C ARG A 23 2.55 11.52 24.22
N ARG A 24 3.86 11.29 24.34
CA ARG A 24 4.59 10.39 23.46
C ARG A 24 4.12 8.95 23.69
N LEU A 25 3.89 8.23 22.60
CA LEU A 25 3.41 6.87 22.59
C LEU A 25 4.61 5.92 22.64
N VAL A 26 4.67 5.07 23.66
CA VAL A 26 5.80 4.16 23.90
C VAL A 26 5.45 2.72 23.51
N CYS A 27 6.42 1.97 23.02
CA CYS A 27 6.27 0.54 22.83
C CYS A 27 6.21 -0.18 24.19
N ARG A 28 5.26 -1.12 24.35
CA ARG A 28 5.02 -1.87 25.60
C ARG A 28 5.48 -3.33 25.54
N VAL A 29 6.16 -3.73 24.47
CA VAL A 29 6.65 -5.12 24.33
C VAL A 29 7.86 -5.31 25.26
N PRO A 30 7.87 -6.35 26.13
CA PRO A 30 9.03 -6.70 26.95
C PRO A 30 10.28 -6.87 26.09
N GLU A 31 11.46 -6.49 26.59
CA GLU A 31 12.74 -6.46 25.84
C GLU A 31 12.82 -5.43 24.69
N CYS A 32 11.74 -4.69 24.40
CA CYS A 32 11.82 -3.56 23.50
C CYS A 32 12.33 -2.34 24.26
N ASN A 33 13.46 -1.76 23.83
CA ASN A 33 14.09 -0.59 24.46
C ASN A 33 13.31 0.74 24.27
N GLY A 34 11.98 0.67 24.16
CA GLY A 34 11.05 1.75 24.47
C GLY A 34 11.31 3.08 23.76
N LYS A 35 11.37 3.10 22.43
CA LYS A 35 11.35 4.40 21.72
C LYS A 35 9.98 5.06 21.89
N ALA A 36 10.01 6.34 22.26
CA ALA A 36 8.82 7.16 22.37
C ALA A 36 8.52 7.81 21.01
N PHE A 37 7.30 7.63 20.53
CA PHE A 37 6.84 8.10 19.22
C PHE A 37 5.87 9.26 19.36
N PRO A 38 5.92 10.27 18.49
CA PRO A 38 5.00 11.40 18.53
C PRO A 38 3.60 11.06 17.97
N ARG A 39 3.46 9.97 17.21
CA ARG A 39 2.21 9.60 16.50
C ARG A 39 1.95 8.10 16.59
N GLN A 40 0.66 7.72 16.64
CA GLN A 40 0.24 6.31 16.70
C GLN A 40 0.70 5.55 15.46
N ALA A 41 0.62 6.15 14.27
CA ALA A 41 1.10 5.54 13.03
C ALA A 41 2.59 5.17 13.04
N ASP A 42 3.41 5.92 13.81
CA ASP A 42 4.83 5.65 13.96
C ASP A 42 5.08 4.47 14.92
N LEU A 43 4.34 4.41 16.03
CA LEU A 43 4.36 3.28 16.98
C LEU A 43 3.82 1.98 16.34
N ASP A 44 2.71 2.04 15.60
CA ASP A 44 2.13 0.88 14.92
C ASP A 44 3.09 0.29 13.89
N ARG A 45 3.81 1.17 13.18
CA ARG A 45 4.85 0.76 12.23
C ARG A 45 6.04 0.13 12.94
N HIS A 46 6.49 0.71 14.06
CA HIS A 46 7.55 0.11 14.87
C HIS A 46 7.17 -1.30 15.34
N THR A 47 5.96 -1.46 15.86
CA THR A 47 5.45 -2.74 16.38
C THR A 47 5.36 -3.78 15.27
N ARG A 48 4.75 -3.44 14.12
CA ARG A 48 4.68 -4.35 12.96
C ARG A 48 6.03 -4.77 12.38
N MET A 49 7.07 -3.97 12.61
CA MET A 49 8.39 -4.20 12.03
C MET A 49 9.30 -5.03 12.93
N LEU A 50 9.17 -4.89 14.26
CA LEU A 50 10.07 -5.51 15.23
C LEU A 50 9.41 -6.59 16.07
N HIS A 51 8.09 -6.54 16.23
CA HIS A 51 7.35 -7.38 17.18
C HIS A 51 6.35 -8.32 16.51
N ASP A 52 5.86 -7.96 15.32
CA ASP A 52 5.09 -8.88 14.47
C ASP A 52 5.99 -9.52 13.41
N ALA A 53 5.49 -10.58 12.76
CA ALA A 53 6.12 -11.11 11.55
C ALA A 53 6.18 -10.00 10.49
N PRO A 54 7.39 -9.53 10.09
CA PRO A 54 7.50 -8.37 9.22
C PRO A 54 6.89 -8.70 7.86
N LYS A 55 5.83 -7.99 7.49
CA LYS A 55 5.26 -8.09 6.16
C LYS A 55 6.27 -7.54 5.16
N THR A 56 6.89 -8.43 4.41
CA THR A 56 7.82 -8.07 3.34
C THR A 56 7.10 -7.96 2.00
N TYR A 57 7.67 -7.17 1.10
CA TYR A 57 7.17 -6.93 -0.24
C TYR A 57 8.28 -7.24 -1.24
N ALA A 58 8.22 -8.43 -1.84
CA ALA A 58 9.15 -8.84 -2.89
C ALA A 58 8.67 -8.32 -4.26
N CYS A 59 9.61 -7.87 -5.08
CA CYS A 59 9.31 -7.55 -6.47
C CYS A 59 9.09 -8.84 -7.26
N ASP A 60 8.02 -8.90 -8.06
CA ASP A 60 7.64 -10.07 -8.86
C ASP A 60 8.14 -10.01 -10.31
N TYR A 61 8.91 -8.99 -10.67
CA TYR A 61 9.56 -8.88 -11.97
C TYR A 61 10.85 -9.71 -11.99
N LEU A 62 10.84 -10.83 -12.72
CA LEU A 62 11.94 -11.81 -12.77
C LEU A 62 13.33 -11.21 -13.07
N LYS A 63 13.39 -10.16 -13.90
CA LYS A 63 14.65 -9.48 -14.27
C LYS A 63 14.99 -8.27 -13.39
N CYS A 64 14.20 -8.00 -12.36
CA CYS A 64 14.47 -6.91 -11.44
C CYS A 64 15.64 -7.28 -10.53
N SER A 65 16.65 -6.43 -10.43
CA SER A 65 17.80 -6.64 -9.53
C SER A 65 17.37 -6.96 -8.10
N ARG A 66 16.32 -6.31 -7.57
CA ARG A 66 15.83 -6.60 -6.21
C ARG A 66 15.14 -7.96 -6.09
N SER A 67 14.49 -8.43 -7.15
CA SER A 67 13.93 -9.78 -7.21
C SER A 67 15.05 -10.82 -7.27
N VAL A 68 16.03 -10.63 -8.17
CA VAL A 68 17.15 -11.54 -8.37
C VAL A 68 18.02 -11.66 -7.11
N ASN A 69 18.30 -10.53 -6.46
CA ASN A 69 19.11 -10.49 -5.25
C ASN A 69 18.34 -10.91 -3.99
N GLY A 70 17.04 -11.23 -4.09
CA GLY A 70 16.22 -11.63 -2.94
C GLY A 70 16.12 -10.54 -1.86
N THR A 71 16.02 -9.26 -2.25
CA THR A 71 16.05 -8.11 -1.32
C THR A 71 14.68 -7.42 -1.22
N PRO A 72 13.70 -8.00 -0.48
CA PRO A 72 12.36 -7.45 -0.39
C PRO A 72 12.33 -6.13 0.37
N PHE A 73 11.29 -5.34 0.14
CA PHE A 73 11.03 -4.12 0.90
C PHE A 73 10.30 -4.46 2.20
N ASN A 74 10.67 -3.80 3.28
CA ASN A 74 9.94 -3.88 4.56
C ASN A 74 8.79 -2.84 4.66
N ARG A 75 8.69 -1.95 3.67
CA ARG A 75 7.76 -0.83 3.64
C ARG A 75 6.97 -0.80 2.35
N GLN A 76 5.65 -0.74 2.49
CA GLN A 76 4.72 -0.78 1.38
C GLN A 76 4.85 0.44 0.46
N ASP A 77 5.11 1.62 1.01
CA ASP A 77 5.26 2.85 0.25
C ASP A 77 6.50 2.83 -0.63
N HIS A 78 7.63 2.34 -0.11
CA HIS A 78 8.84 2.15 -0.91
C HIS A 78 8.66 1.11 -2.02
N PHE A 79 7.94 0.02 -1.73
CA PHE A 79 7.60 -0.95 -2.76
C PHE A 79 6.70 -0.34 -3.86
N ARG A 80 5.72 0.48 -3.48
CA ARG A 80 4.86 1.19 -4.44
C ARG A 80 5.70 2.09 -5.36
N ASP A 81 6.60 2.88 -4.78
CA ASP A 81 7.44 3.80 -5.54
C ASP A 81 8.38 3.02 -6.46
N HIS A 82 8.95 1.91 -5.99
CA HIS A 82 9.73 1.00 -6.82
C HIS A 82 8.96 0.50 -8.05
N LEU A 83 7.74 0.01 -7.87
CA LEU A 83 6.90 -0.47 -8.99
C LEU A 83 6.57 0.67 -9.98
N ARG A 84 6.29 1.87 -9.47
CA ARG A 84 6.00 3.04 -10.30
C ARG A 84 7.22 3.51 -11.10
N ASP A 85 8.40 3.51 -10.49
CA ASP A 85 9.57 4.18 -11.07
C ASP A 85 10.44 3.22 -11.87
N GLN A 86 10.61 1.98 -11.39
CA GLN A 86 11.46 0.96 -12.03
C GLN A 86 10.68 0.10 -13.03
N HIS A 87 9.40 -0.16 -12.76
CA HIS A 87 8.55 -1.00 -13.63
C HIS A 87 7.50 -0.22 -14.40
N LYS A 88 7.43 1.10 -14.17
CA LYS A 88 6.49 2.02 -14.82
C LYS A 88 5.04 1.51 -14.72
N GLU A 89 4.69 0.86 -13.60
CA GLU A 89 3.31 0.52 -13.27
C GLU A 89 2.47 1.80 -13.10
N ASP A 90 1.17 1.69 -13.34
CA ASP A 90 0.22 2.80 -13.29
C ASP A 90 -0.34 3.04 -11.88
N LEU A 91 0.54 3.06 -10.87
CA LEU A 91 0.17 3.30 -9.48
C LEU A 91 0.13 4.80 -9.18
N LEU A 92 -1.06 5.38 -9.08
CA LEU A 92 -1.23 6.81 -8.81
C LEU A 92 -0.69 7.22 -7.44
N ARG A 93 -0.14 8.44 -7.37
CA ARG A 93 0.12 9.12 -6.09
C ARG A 93 -1.22 9.64 -5.57
N ARG A 94 -1.37 9.69 -4.24
CA ARG A 94 -2.58 10.27 -3.63
C ARG A 94 -2.67 11.75 -4.03
N SER A 95 -3.87 12.18 -4.42
CA SER A 95 -4.19 13.57 -4.77
C SER A 95 -3.51 14.14 -6.03
N VAL A 96 -2.79 13.34 -6.81
CA VAL A 96 -2.20 13.77 -8.08
C VAL A 96 -3.06 13.23 -9.21
N ARG A 97 -3.58 14.13 -10.06
CA ARG A 97 -4.22 13.74 -11.32
C ARG A 97 -3.13 13.56 -12.38
N PRO A 98 -3.01 12.37 -12.99
CA PRO A 98 -2.05 12.14 -14.07
C PRO A 98 -2.50 12.86 -15.35
N ASP A 99 -1.56 13.49 -16.03
CA ASP A 99 -1.74 14.04 -17.38
C ASP A 99 -1.49 12.96 -18.45
N ALA A 100 -1.67 13.33 -19.72
CA ALA A 100 -1.47 12.43 -20.85
C ALA A 100 -0.03 11.90 -20.93
N ASP A 101 0.96 12.75 -20.68
CA ASP A 101 2.38 12.39 -20.73
C ASP A 101 2.74 11.36 -19.67
N TRP A 102 2.16 11.47 -18.48
CA TRP A 102 2.32 10.49 -17.43
C TRP A 102 1.82 9.11 -17.87
N TRP A 103 0.63 9.04 -18.47
CA TRP A 103 0.06 7.79 -18.96
C TRP A 103 0.90 7.18 -20.09
N ASN A 104 1.38 8.01 -21.01
CA ASN A 104 2.25 7.59 -22.11
C ASN A 104 3.62 7.09 -21.62
N SER A 105 4.12 7.61 -20.50
CA SER A 105 5.38 7.17 -19.88
C SER A 105 5.28 5.82 -19.14
N ARG A 106 4.07 5.26 -18.98
CA ARG A 106 3.87 3.97 -18.30
C ARG A 106 4.25 2.81 -19.21
N SER A 107 4.70 1.70 -18.63
CA SER A 107 5.03 0.52 -19.43
C SER A 107 3.76 -0.09 -19.99
N ASN A 108 3.67 -0.24 -21.31
CA ASN A 108 2.54 -0.91 -21.95
C ASN A 108 2.31 -2.32 -21.35
N ARG A 109 3.38 -3.08 -21.08
CA ARG A 109 3.30 -4.40 -20.43
C ARG A 109 2.71 -4.34 -19.01
N ALA A 110 2.92 -3.25 -18.28
CA ALA A 110 2.37 -3.09 -16.94
C ALA A 110 0.90 -2.67 -16.94
N VAL A 111 0.44 -2.00 -18.01
CA VAL A 111 -0.89 -1.40 -18.06
C VAL A 111 -1.89 -2.23 -18.88
N SER A 112 -1.47 -2.77 -20.03
CA SER A 112 -2.36 -3.38 -21.04
C SER A 112 -2.28 -4.91 -21.13
N ASN A 113 -1.63 -5.59 -20.18
CA ASN A 113 -1.36 -7.03 -20.25
C ASN A 113 -2.39 -7.88 -19.49
N GLY A 114 -3.66 -7.44 -19.43
CA GLY A 114 -4.76 -8.20 -18.82
C GLY A 114 -4.69 -8.33 -17.28
N TRP A 115 -3.81 -7.58 -16.62
CA TRP A 115 -3.73 -7.56 -15.16
C TRP A 115 -3.56 -6.14 -14.63
N TRP A 116 -3.88 -5.95 -13.35
CA TRP A 116 -3.65 -4.72 -12.62
C TRP A 116 -3.15 -5.00 -11.21
N ARG A 117 -2.45 -4.03 -10.62
CA ARG A 117 -2.05 -4.11 -9.21
C ARG A 117 -2.93 -3.21 -8.35
N CYS A 118 -3.43 -3.79 -7.26
CA CYS A 118 -4.21 -3.06 -6.26
C CYS A 118 -3.36 -2.00 -5.56
N SER A 119 -3.81 -0.74 -5.59
CA SER A 119 -3.13 0.37 -4.94
C SER A 119 -3.17 0.29 -3.41
N ARG A 120 -4.03 -0.54 -2.81
CA ARG A 120 -4.15 -0.64 -1.34
C ARG A 120 -3.26 -1.73 -0.74
N CYS A 121 -3.20 -2.92 -1.33
CA CYS A 121 -2.47 -4.05 -0.74
C CYS A 121 -1.16 -4.41 -1.47
N LEU A 122 -1.03 -4.08 -2.77
CA LEU A 122 0.12 -4.40 -3.64
C LEU A 122 0.52 -5.89 -3.74
N MET A 123 -0.20 -6.80 -3.08
CA MET A 123 0.25 -8.17 -2.81
C MET A 123 0.32 -9.07 -4.05
N LYS A 124 -0.54 -8.87 -5.05
CA LYS A 124 -0.62 -9.72 -6.25
C LYS A 124 -1.03 -8.92 -7.48
N ARG A 125 -0.69 -9.47 -8.65
CA ARG A 125 -1.27 -9.08 -9.94
C ARG A 125 -2.66 -9.69 -10.01
N VAL A 126 -3.67 -8.83 -10.12
CA VAL A 126 -5.07 -9.22 -10.25
C VAL A 126 -5.37 -9.35 -11.74
N VAL A 127 -5.82 -10.52 -12.17
CA VAL A 127 -6.12 -10.80 -13.58
C VAL A 127 -7.52 -10.30 -13.88
N ILE A 128 -7.66 -9.42 -14.87
CA ILE A 128 -8.93 -8.76 -15.18
C ILE A 128 -9.98 -9.79 -15.61
N ASP A 129 -9.59 -10.79 -16.40
CA ASP A 129 -10.52 -11.80 -16.91
C ASP A 129 -11.07 -12.74 -15.80
N VAL A 130 -10.39 -12.81 -14.65
CA VAL A 130 -10.76 -13.70 -13.54
C VAL A 130 -11.48 -12.93 -12.43
N ASP A 131 -10.85 -11.87 -11.94
CA ASP A 131 -11.32 -11.10 -10.78
C ASP A 131 -11.99 -9.77 -11.16
N GLY A 132 -12.01 -9.44 -12.47
CA GLY A 132 -12.44 -8.14 -12.95
C GLY A 132 -11.56 -7.01 -12.38
N TYR A 133 -12.25 -5.94 -11.99
CA TYR A 133 -11.64 -4.79 -11.32
C TYR A 133 -11.75 -4.83 -9.80
N SER A 134 -12.06 -5.99 -9.21
CA SER A 134 -12.12 -6.17 -7.76
C SER A 134 -10.87 -6.86 -7.22
N CYS A 135 -10.25 -6.32 -6.18
CA CYS A 135 -9.08 -6.98 -5.58
C CYS A 135 -9.52 -8.12 -4.66
N PRO A 136 -9.14 -9.39 -4.93
CA PRO A 136 -9.53 -10.53 -4.09
C PRO A 136 -8.89 -10.50 -2.69
N GLY A 137 -7.80 -9.75 -2.51
CA GLY A 137 -7.08 -9.68 -1.24
C GLY A 137 -7.61 -8.64 -0.25
N CYS A 138 -8.23 -7.55 -0.71
CA CYS A 138 -8.69 -6.48 0.18
C CYS A 138 -10.02 -5.84 -0.21
N GLY A 139 -10.69 -6.35 -1.26
CA GLY A 139 -11.96 -5.84 -1.76
C GLY A 139 -11.90 -4.47 -2.42
N ASN A 140 -10.71 -3.86 -2.54
CA ASN A 140 -10.58 -2.56 -3.18
C ASN A 140 -10.75 -2.67 -4.70
N THR A 141 -11.52 -1.79 -5.29
CA THR A 141 -11.73 -1.72 -6.75
C THR A 141 -10.59 -0.96 -7.44
N LEU A 142 -10.29 -1.29 -8.70
CA LEU A 142 -9.38 -0.49 -9.53
C LEU A 142 -9.92 0.95 -9.65
N GLU A 143 -9.05 1.94 -9.56
CA GLU A 143 -9.46 3.34 -9.68
C GLU A 143 -10.04 3.67 -11.05
N LEU A 144 -11.10 4.48 -11.10
CA LEU A 144 -11.83 4.82 -12.33
C LEU A 144 -10.92 5.36 -13.45
N GLU A 145 -9.97 6.24 -13.12
CA GLU A 145 -9.02 6.79 -14.10
C GLU A 145 -8.16 5.70 -14.76
N ARG A 146 -7.78 4.67 -14.00
CA ARG A 146 -7.00 3.52 -14.49
C ARG A 146 -7.86 2.56 -15.31
N GLN A 147 -9.15 2.44 -15.01
CA GLN A 147 -10.11 1.68 -15.81
C GLN A 147 -10.30 2.34 -17.18
N LYS A 148 -10.66 3.63 -17.20
CA LYS A 148 -10.86 4.41 -18.43
C LYS A 148 -9.65 4.37 -19.36
N TYR A 149 -8.44 4.46 -18.81
CA TYR A 149 -7.23 4.40 -19.64
C TYR A 149 -7.05 3.02 -20.30
N ARG A 150 -7.36 1.93 -19.59
CA ARG A 150 -7.31 0.57 -20.15
C ARG A 150 -8.36 0.33 -21.22
N GLU A 151 -9.59 0.80 -20.99
CA GLU A 151 -10.67 0.73 -21.98
C GLU A 151 -10.29 1.48 -23.25
N LYS A 152 -9.71 2.69 -23.11
CA LYS A 152 -9.19 3.47 -24.24
C LYS A 152 -8.13 2.69 -25.02
N LEU A 153 -7.18 2.04 -24.33
CA LEU A 153 -6.16 1.21 -24.99
C LEU A 153 -6.75 -0.04 -25.68
N GLY A 154 -7.80 -0.64 -25.12
CA GLY A 154 -8.53 -1.75 -25.73
C GLY A 154 -9.23 -1.33 -27.02
N SER A 155 -9.92 -0.18 -26.99
CA SER A 155 -10.61 0.39 -28.15
C SER A 155 -9.67 0.80 -29.28
N LEU A 156 -8.40 1.16 -29.00
CA LEU A 156 -7.40 1.51 -30.01
C LEU A 156 -6.74 0.30 -30.68
N ARG A 157 -6.92 -0.90 -30.12
CA ARG A 157 -6.30 -2.15 -30.61
C ARG A 157 -7.31 -3.08 -31.30
N SER A 158 -8.57 -2.66 -31.39
CA SER A 158 -9.68 -3.37 -32.04
C SER A 158 -9.88 -2.88 -33.47
#